data_AF-A0A067G7K6-F1
#
_entry.id   AF-A0A067G7K6-F1
#
_cell.length_a   1.000
_cell.length_b   1.000
_cell.length_c   1.000
_cell.angle_alpha   90.00
_cell.angle_beta   90.00
_cell.angle_gamma   90.00
#
_symmetry.space_group_name_H-M   'P 1'
#
loop_
_entity.id
_entity.type
_entity.pdbx_description
1 polymer ?
#
loop_
_entity_poly.entity_id
_entity_poly.type
_entity_poly.pdbx_seq_one_letter_code
_entity_poly.pdbx_strand_id
1 'polypeptide(L)'
;MFVQQISGAFHLFLITIFAIAFSINCQPTYNTHICLGPENDTAPAEYIASLNSLFDSLSSKASSESFYNGSSNGIYSLYLCRGDVSTSTCRICVNNATQQLRQRCPSDKRAIIWYDECMLRYSNMNFFGREQTLPRLLMWNSQNNTSPEQQNYGALGLIFSLVDSVPRTDLMFDTKDGIVDNVQRGYALLQCTRDINSSSCRSCLATLTNESQNCCQIRRGWRILSPSCSLRYEEYGFYEQPSAPAPQSTPDGGGKNTKTIVIATVSSVAAVVAALLGLWYYLFRCRRKSRRGEGITEEILLRNFKGSNRPELMEGGILVTEGEDSGEMHYIGLTTILAATNNFSNENKLGEGGFGPVYKGKLPNGKEVAVKSFH
;
A
#
# COMPACT_ATOMS: atom_id res chain seq x y z
N MET A 1 4.18 -45.71 35.79
CA MET A 1 2.96 -44.86 35.83
C MET A 1 3.28 -43.39 36.04
N PHE A 2 3.32 -42.83 37.26
CA PHE A 2 3.40 -41.36 37.49
C PHE A 2 4.37 -40.57 36.57
N VAL A 3 5.62 -41.03 36.41
CA VAL A 3 6.64 -40.35 35.58
C VAL A 3 6.24 -40.25 34.09
N GLN A 4 5.58 -41.27 33.53
CA GLN A 4 5.11 -41.23 32.14
C GLN A 4 3.95 -40.22 31.95
N GLN A 5 3.11 -40.07 32.97
CA GLN A 5 1.95 -39.18 32.93
C GLN A 5 2.38 -37.71 32.98
N ILE A 6 3.42 -37.39 33.75
CA ILE A 6 4.08 -36.07 33.76
C ILE A 6 4.72 -35.78 32.41
N SER A 7 5.43 -36.76 31.82
CA SER A 7 6.04 -36.62 30.48
C SER A 7 5.00 -36.33 29.40
N GLY A 8 3.88 -37.06 29.38
CA GLY A 8 2.78 -36.83 28.42
C GLY A 8 2.17 -35.42 28.54
N ALA A 9 1.93 -34.96 29.77
CA ALA A 9 1.45 -33.59 30.02
C ALA A 9 2.45 -32.52 29.57
N PHE A 10 3.74 -32.74 29.80
CA PHE A 10 4.81 -31.83 29.36
C PHE A 10 4.93 -31.76 27.84
N HIS A 11 4.80 -32.89 27.14
CA HIS A 11 4.75 -32.92 25.67
C HIS A 11 3.50 -32.21 25.11
N LEU A 12 2.32 -32.40 25.71
CA LEU A 12 1.13 -31.61 25.32
C LEU A 12 1.36 -30.11 25.54
N PHE A 13 1.96 -29.71 26.66
CA PHE A 13 2.24 -28.30 26.97
C PHE A 13 3.25 -27.67 26.00
N LEU A 14 4.27 -28.41 25.57
CA LEU A 14 5.17 -27.97 24.51
C LEU A 14 4.48 -27.88 23.14
N ILE A 15 3.58 -28.82 22.81
CA ILE A 15 2.78 -28.78 21.57
C ILE A 15 1.82 -27.58 21.58
N THR A 16 1.16 -27.28 22.70
CA THR A 16 0.28 -26.10 22.79
C THR A 16 1.07 -24.80 22.77
N ILE A 17 2.24 -24.70 23.42
CA ILE A 17 3.13 -23.53 23.28
C ILE A 17 3.59 -23.37 21.82
N PHE A 18 3.96 -24.46 21.13
CA PHE A 18 4.40 -24.40 19.73
C PHE A 18 3.25 -23.99 18.79
N ALA A 19 2.03 -24.51 19.02
CA ALA A 19 0.83 -24.12 18.29
C ALA A 19 0.43 -22.66 18.55
N ILE A 20 0.52 -22.18 19.80
CA ILE A 20 0.27 -20.77 20.16
C ILE A 20 1.34 -19.86 19.57
N ALA A 21 2.61 -20.28 19.52
CA ALA A 21 3.68 -19.56 18.84
C ALA A 21 3.44 -19.45 17.32
N PHE A 22 2.98 -20.54 16.68
CA PHE A 22 2.52 -20.52 15.28
C PHE A 22 1.23 -19.68 15.08
N SER A 23 0.39 -19.56 16.11
CA SER A 23 -0.85 -18.76 16.10
C SER A 23 -0.61 -17.26 16.20
N ILE A 24 0.64 -16.81 16.35
CA ILE A 24 1.04 -15.41 16.17
C ILE A 24 1.12 -15.14 14.66
N ASN A 25 -0.05 -15.20 14.03
CA ASN A 25 -0.26 -14.89 12.62
C ASN A 25 0.25 -13.48 12.34
N CYS A 26 1.04 -13.33 11.27
CA CYS A 26 1.36 -12.01 10.74
C CYS A 26 0.08 -11.46 10.08
N GLN A 27 -0.73 -10.76 10.87
CA GLN A 27 -1.89 -10.05 10.35
C GLN A 27 -1.41 -9.02 9.31
N PRO A 28 -2.07 -8.92 8.15
CA PRO A 28 -1.70 -7.99 7.11
C PRO A 28 -1.89 -6.55 7.61
N THR A 29 -0.97 -5.67 7.23
CA THR A 29 -0.92 -4.30 7.74
C THR A 29 -1.94 -3.44 6.99
N TYR A 30 -3.10 -3.20 7.58
CA TYR A 30 -4.15 -2.35 6.99
C TYR A 30 -3.62 -0.92 6.78
N ASN A 31 -3.77 -0.38 5.57
CA ASN A 31 -3.45 1.02 5.27
C ASN A 31 -4.72 1.88 5.26
N THR A 32 -5.61 1.65 4.30
CA THR A 32 -6.78 2.51 4.05
C THR A 32 -7.81 1.87 3.12
N HIS A 33 -8.99 2.46 3.04
CA HIS A 33 -10.07 2.09 2.11
C HIS A 33 -10.79 3.36 1.62
N ILE A 34 -11.41 3.29 0.44
CA ILE A 34 -12.35 4.31 -0.05
C ILE A 34 -13.57 3.58 -0.60
N CYS A 35 -14.74 3.95 -0.07
CA CYS A 35 -16.04 3.61 -0.63
C CYS A 35 -16.42 4.69 -1.68
N LEU A 36 -16.90 4.29 -2.86
CA LEU A 36 -16.95 5.16 -4.04
C LEU A 36 -18.37 5.28 -4.62
N GLY A 37 -19.17 6.20 -4.08
CA GLY A 37 -20.47 6.58 -4.64
C GLY A 37 -20.97 7.91 -4.09
N PRO A 38 -22.01 8.51 -4.69
CA PRO A 38 -22.86 9.47 -3.98
C PRO A 38 -23.51 8.79 -2.77
N GLU A 39 -23.63 9.48 -1.63
CA GLU A 39 -24.22 8.92 -0.40
C GLU A 39 -25.66 8.36 -0.61
N ASN A 40 -26.36 8.88 -1.62
CA ASN A 40 -27.73 8.48 -1.97
C ASN A 40 -27.81 7.30 -2.97
N ASP A 41 -26.70 6.80 -3.53
CA ASP A 41 -26.71 5.75 -4.57
C ASP A 41 -26.44 4.34 -4.00
N THR A 42 -27.25 3.93 -3.02
CA THR A 42 -27.09 2.63 -2.35
C THR A 42 -27.32 1.44 -3.30
N ALA A 43 -26.58 0.36 -3.07
CA ALA A 43 -26.71 -0.89 -3.79
C ALA A 43 -27.98 -1.66 -3.37
N PRO A 44 -28.74 -2.24 -4.31
CA PRO A 44 -29.89 -3.09 -3.98
C PRO A 44 -29.42 -4.41 -3.33
N ALA A 45 -30.29 -5.05 -2.56
CA ALA A 45 -29.96 -6.27 -1.80
C ALA A 45 -29.38 -7.41 -2.66
N GLU A 46 -29.85 -7.57 -3.91
CA GLU A 46 -29.35 -8.55 -4.87
C GLU A 46 -27.89 -8.28 -5.31
N TYR A 47 -27.51 -7.00 -5.42
CA TYR A 47 -26.13 -6.59 -5.68
C TYR A 47 -25.24 -6.90 -4.46
N ILE A 48 -25.72 -6.59 -3.25
CA ILE A 48 -25.01 -6.90 -2.00
C ILE A 48 -24.83 -8.42 -1.82
N ALA A 49 -25.85 -9.23 -2.14
CA ALA A 49 -25.76 -10.68 -2.14
C ALA A 49 -24.74 -11.21 -3.18
N SER A 50 -24.75 -10.65 -4.39
CA SER A 50 -23.79 -10.97 -5.45
C SER A 50 -22.35 -10.59 -5.07
N LEU A 51 -22.16 -9.42 -4.48
CA LEU A 51 -20.87 -8.93 -3.98
C LEU A 51 -20.33 -9.83 -2.86
N ASN A 52 -21.20 -10.24 -1.93
CA ASN A 52 -20.86 -11.19 -0.87
C ASN A 52 -20.38 -12.53 -1.44
N SER A 53 -21.08 -13.10 -2.44
CA SER A 53 -20.65 -14.34 -3.10
C SER A 53 -19.33 -14.17 -3.87
N LEU A 54 -19.14 -13.03 -4.54
CA LEU A 54 -17.90 -12.68 -5.24
C LEU A 54 -16.72 -12.60 -4.26
N PHE A 55 -16.89 -11.98 -3.08
CA PHE A 55 -15.87 -11.93 -2.04
C PHE A 55 -15.42 -13.32 -1.55
N ASP A 56 -16.33 -14.28 -1.42
CA ASP A 56 -15.98 -15.66 -1.06
C ASP A 56 -15.22 -16.37 -2.19
N SER A 57 -15.56 -16.08 -3.45
CA SER A 57 -14.80 -16.54 -4.63
C SER A 57 -13.36 -15.98 -4.67
N LEU A 58 -13.18 -14.67 -4.45
CA LEU A 58 -11.87 -14.02 -4.40
C LEU A 58 -11.00 -14.60 -3.27
N SER A 59 -11.60 -14.81 -2.09
CA SER A 59 -10.96 -15.41 -0.91
C SER A 59 -10.46 -16.84 -1.18
N SER A 60 -11.24 -17.62 -1.93
CA SER A 60 -10.83 -18.95 -2.42
C SER A 60 -9.66 -18.84 -3.41
N LYS A 61 -9.79 -17.98 -4.43
CA LYS A 61 -8.78 -17.78 -5.50
C LYS A 61 -7.39 -17.39 -4.99
N ALA A 62 -7.32 -16.59 -3.94
CA ALA A 62 -6.05 -16.19 -3.32
C ALA A 62 -5.25 -17.36 -2.69
N SER A 63 -5.81 -18.57 -2.65
CA SER A 63 -5.13 -19.80 -2.23
C SER A 63 -4.14 -20.35 -3.28
N SER A 64 -4.25 -19.92 -4.55
CA SER A 64 -3.40 -20.37 -5.66
C SER A 64 -2.87 -19.24 -6.55
N GLU A 65 -3.53 -18.08 -6.56
CA GLU A 65 -3.23 -16.96 -7.46
C GLU A 65 -2.81 -15.72 -6.67
N SER A 66 -1.72 -15.04 -7.08
CA SER A 66 -1.25 -13.77 -6.45
C SER A 66 -1.86 -12.51 -7.07
N PHE A 67 -2.72 -12.71 -8.07
CA PHE A 67 -3.57 -11.71 -8.72
C PHE A 67 -4.71 -12.47 -9.38
N TYR A 68 -5.92 -11.94 -9.26
CA TYR A 68 -7.07 -12.41 -10.02
C TYR A 68 -7.97 -11.22 -10.33
N ASN A 69 -8.43 -11.14 -11.58
CA ASN A 69 -9.50 -10.26 -12.00
C ASN A 69 -10.68 -11.10 -12.52
N GLY A 70 -11.89 -10.61 -12.33
CA GLY A 70 -13.09 -11.33 -12.76
C GLY A 70 -14.38 -10.56 -12.49
N SER A 71 -15.43 -10.94 -13.21
CA SER A 71 -16.76 -10.36 -13.07
C SER A 71 -17.82 -11.41 -12.72
N SER A 72 -18.79 -11.00 -11.90
CA SER A 72 -19.98 -11.80 -11.56
C SER A 72 -21.17 -10.86 -11.39
N ASN A 73 -22.32 -11.19 -11.99
CA ASN A 73 -23.57 -10.40 -11.91
C ASN A 73 -23.39 -8.89 -12.15
N GLY A 74 -22.55 -8.51 -13.12
CA GLY A 74 -22.25 -7.11 -13.44
C GLY A 74 -21.24 -6.40 -12.51
N ILE A 75 -20.79 -7.07 -11.45
CA ILE A 75 -19.74 -6.59 -10.54
C ILE A 75 -18.39 -7.02 -11.10
N TYR A 76 -17.52 -6.04 -11.40
CA TYR A 76 -16.13 -6.24 -11.79
C TYR A 76 -15.24 -6.13 -10.56
N SER A 77 -14.27 -7.03 -10.42
CA SER A 77 -13.37 -7.05 -9.26
C SER A 77 -11.96 -7.48 -9.63
N LEU A 78 -10.97 -7.03 -8.86
CA LEU A 78 -9.67 -7.69 -8.78
C LEU A 78 -9.08 -7.58 -7.38
N TYR A 79 -8.17 -8.50 -7.07
CA TYR A 79 -7.16 -8.30 -6.03
C TYR A 79 -5.76 -8.43 -6.63
N LEU A 80 -4.79 -7.78 -5.98
CA LEU A 80 -3.37 -7.90 -6.26
C LEU A 80 -2.64 -8.08 -4.94
N CYS A 81 -1.89 -9.18 -4.81
CA CYS A 81 -0.94 -9.37 -3.71
C CYS A 81 0.44 -8.81 -4.09
N ARG A 82 1.23 -8.43 -3.09
CA ARG A 82 2.57 -7.90 -3.31
C ARG A 82 3.49 -8.98 -3.88
N GLY A 83 4.38 -8.64 -4.81
CA GLY A 83 5.11 -9.63 -5.60
C GLY A 83 6.10 -10.51 -4.82
N ASP A 84 6.48 -10.10 -3.61
CA ASP A 84 7.38 -10.79 -2.69
C ASP A 84 6.68 -11.65 -1.62
N VAL A 85 5.36 -11.56 -1.44
CA VAL A 85 4.69 -12.25 -0.32
C VAL A 85 4.21 -13.66 -0.67
N SER A 86 4.34 -14.59 0.29
CA SER A 86 3.89 -15.97 0.14
C SER A 86 2.39 -16.10 -0.21
N THR A 87 1.99 -17.18 -0.90
CA THR A 87 0.58 -17.48 -1.19
C THR A 87 -0.28 -17.55 0.08
N SER A 88 0.29 -18.04 1.19
CA SER A 88 -0.35 -18.00 2.51
C SER A 88 -0.61 -16.57 3.01
N THR A 89 0.35 -15.67 2.86
CA THR A 89 0.20 -14.23 3.21
C THR A 89 -0.83 -13.56 2.31
N CYS A 90 -0.78 -13.81 1.00
CA CYS A 90 -1.73 -13.32 0.02
C CYS A 90 -3.17 -13.72 0.35
N ARG A 91 -3.42 -15.02 0.60
CA ARG A 91 -4.74 -15.55 1.02
C ARG A 91 -5.25 -14.89 2.30
N ILE A 92 -4.41 -14.75 3.33
CA ILE A 92 -4.82 -14.08 4.58
C ILE A 92 -5.16 -12.61 4.33
N CYS A 93 -4.38 -11.93 3.48
CA CYS A 93 -4.63 -10.53 3.13
C CYS A 93 -5.94 -10.33 2.37
N VAL A 94 -6.21 -11.13 1.33
CA VAL A 94 -7.47 -11.07 0.57
C VAL A 94 -8.67 -11.41 1.46
N ASN A 95 -8.56 -12.41 2.33
CA ASN A 95 -9.61 -12.77 3.29
C ASN A 95 -9.93 -11.65 4.28
N ASN A 96 -8.92 -10.89 4.74
CA ASN A 96 -9.13 -9.74 5.62
C ASN A 96 -9.70 -8.54 4.85
N ALA A 97 -9.23 -8.30 3.63
CA ALA A 97 -9.71 -7.24 2.76
C ALA A 97 -11.19 -7.39 2.41
N THR A 98 -11.66 -8.59 2.07
CA THR A 98 -13.08 -8.85 1.81
C THR A 98 -13.93 -8.66 3.06
N GLN A 99 -13.48 -9.14 4.23
CA GLN A 99 -14.18 -8.93 5.51
C GLN A 99 -14.29 -7.46 5.90
N GLN A 100 -13.22 -6.67 5.72
CA GLN A 100 -13.25 -5.22 6.00
C GLN A 100 -14.14 -4.47 5.02
N LEU A 101 -14.17 -4.83 3.73
CA LEU A 101 -15.09 -4.19 2.77
C LEU A 101 -16.56 -4.45 3.10
N ARG A 102 -16.94 -5.69 3.48
CA ARG A 102 -18.31 -6.02 3.95
C ARG A 102 -18.75 -5.16 5.14
N GLN A 103 -17.81 -4.74 6.00
CA GLN A 103 -18.09 -3.94 7.20
C GLN A 103 -18.07 -2.42 6.94
N ARG A 104 -17.21 -1.96 6.02
CA ARG A 104 -16.90 -0.54 5.83
C ARG A 104 -17.61 0.11 4.64
N CYS A 105 -17.84 -0.66 3.58
CA CYS A 105 -18.57 -0.21 2.38
C CYS A 105 -19.79 -1.13 2.13
N PRO A 106 -20.72 -1.26 3.11
CA PRO A 106 -21.72 -2.34 3.13
C PRO A 106 -22.78 -2.25 2.03
N SER A 107 -22.98 -1.05 1.45
CA SER A 107 -24.00 -0.76 0.44
C SER A 107 -23.43 -0.05 -0.80
N ASP A 108 -22.10 0.01 -0.94
CA ASP A 108 -21.45 0.74 -2.02
C ASP A 108 -21.30 -0.11 -3.26
N LYS A 109 -21.61 0.46 -4.42
CA LYS A 109 -21.46 -0.20 -5.73
C LYS A 109 -20.00 -0.30 -6.17
N ARG A 110 -19.10 0.51 -5.59
CA ARG A 110 -17.67 0.52 -5.91
C ARG A 110 -16.88 0.78 -4.62
N ALA A 111 -15.75 0.09 -4.43
CA ALA A 111 -14.81 0.41 -3.38
C ALA A 111 -13.40 -0.13 -3.68
N ILE A 112 -12.42 0.38 -2.95
CA ILE A 112 -11.03 -0.09 -2.98
C ILE A 112 -10.43 -0.08 -1.57
N ILE A 113 -9.64 -1.10 -1.24
CA ILE A 113 -8.93 -1.26 0.04
C ILE A 113 -7.48 -1.67 -0.20
N TRP A 114 -6.57 -1.14 0.61
CA TRP A 114 -5.14 -1.42 0.56
C TRP A 114 -4.60 -1.87 1.92
N TYR A 115 -3.71 -2.85 1.87
CA TYR A 115 -2.84 -3.34 2.93
C TYR A 115 -1.38 -3.22 2.48
N ASP A 116 -0.40 -3.50 3.34
CA ASP A 116 1.01 -3.59 2.92
C ASP A 116 1.25 -4.81 2.01
N GLU A 117 0.43 -5.86 2.15
CA GLU A 117 0.64 -7.16 1.51
C GLU A 117 -0.30 -7.43 0.31
N CYS A 118 -1.39 -6.67 0.17
CA CYS A 118 -2.33 -6.76 -0.96
C CYS A 118 -3.23 -5.53 -1.11
N MET A 119 -3.97 -5.46 -2.22
CA MET A 119 -5.12 -4.57 -2.42
C MET A 119 -6.31 -5.34 -3.03
N LEU A 120 -7.53 -4.85 -2.83
CA LEU A 120 -8.75 -5.35 -3.48
C LEU A 120 -9.60 -4.18 -3.96
N ARG A 121 -10.09 -4.22 -5.21
CA ARG A 121 -11.03 -3.23 -5.76
C ARG A 121 -12.22 -3.90 -6.46
N TYR A 122 -13.41 -3.32 -6.32
CA TYR A 122 -14.61 -3.75 -7.04
C TYR A 122 -15.44 -2.56 -7.54
N SER A 123 -16.27 -2.80 -8.55
CA SER A 123 -17.07 -1.76 -9.22
C SER A 123 -18.23 -2.34 -10.02
N ASN A 124 -19.35 -1.64 -10.10
CA ASN A 124 -20.43 -1.87 -11.07
C ASN A 124 -20.09 -1.42 -12.51
N MET A 125 -18.90 -0.84 -12.73
CA MET A 125 -18.38 -0.43 -14.03
C MET A 125 -17.07 -1.15 -14.34
N ASN A 126 -16.90 -1.63 -15.58
CA ASN A 126 -15.69 -2.30 -16.03
C ASN A 126 -14.47 -1.35 -16.05
N PHE A 127 -13.43 -1.74 -15.32
CA PHE A 127 -12.15 -1.01 -15.22
C PHE A 127 -10.95 -1.81 -15.75
N PHE A 128 -11.13 -3.06 -16.21
CA PHE A 128 -10.01 -3.87 -16.70
C PHE A 128 -9.41 -3.25 -17.97
N GLY A 129 -8.08 -3.32 -18.12
CA GLY A 129 -7.37 -2.66 -19.22
C GLY A 129 -7.26 -1.14 -19.10
N ARG A 130 -7.82 -0.52 -18.05
CA ARG A 130 -7.85 0.93 -17.87
C ARG A 130 -6.93 1.37 -16.75
N GLU A 131 -5.98 2.23 -17.12
CA GLU A 131 -5.12 2.94 -16.18
C GLU A 131 -5.93 3.91 -15.32
N GLN A 132 -5.78 3.82 -14.00
CA GLN A 132 -6.43 4.70 -13.04
C GLN A 132 -5.45 5.07 -11.92
N THR A 133 -5.09 6.36 -11.87
CA THR A 133 -4.25 6.98 -10.84
C THR A 133 -5.06 7.78 -9.81
N LEU A 134 -6.40 7.62 -9.81
CA LEU A 134 -7.35 8.24 -8.90
C LEU A 134 -8.47 7.25 -8.50
N PRO A 135 -8.96 7.27 -7.25
CA PRO A 135 -8.44 8.07 -6.13
C PRO A 135 -7.06 7.57 -5.68
N ARG A 136 -6.17 8.48 -5.28
CA ARG A 136 -4.85 8.12 -4.74
C ARG A 136 -4.68 8.61 -3.31
N LEU A 137 -3.97 7.83 -2.50
CA LEU A 137 -3.66 8.16 -1.12
C LEU A 137 -2.15 8.31 -0.97
N LEU A 138 -1.74 9.45 -0.41
CA LEU A 138 -0.37 9.77 -0.05
C LEU A 138 -0.21 9.46 1.45
N MET A 139 0.82 8.71 1.82
CA MET A 139 1.13 8.42 3.23
C MET A 139 2.64 8.57 3.44
N TRP A 140 3.06 9.16 4.55
CA TRP A 140 4.47 9.38 4.87
C TRP A 140 4.78 9.12 6.34
N ASN A 141 6.06 8.88 6.63
CA ASN A 141 6.57 8.76 7.98
C ASN A 141 6.50 10.12 8.69
N SER A 142 5.88 10.16 9.86
CA SER A 142 5.69 11.37 10.69
C SER A 142 6.95 11.78 11.47
N GLN A 143 7.98 10.94 11.52
CA GLN A 143 9.23 11.24 12.22
C GLN A 143 10.04 12.32 11.50
N ASN A 144 10.50 13.33 12.24
CA ASN A 144 11.34 14.39 11.72
C ASN A 144 12.60 13.85 11.04
N ASN A 145 12.90 14.40 9.87
CA ASN A 145 14.17 14.22 9.17
C ASN A 145 15.27 14.98 9.91
N THR A 146 16.50 14.45 9.92
CA THR A 146 17.70 15.14 10.42
C THR A 146 18.02 16.41 9.64
N SER A 147 17.63 16.45 8.36
CA SER A 147 17.71 17.63 7.48
C SER A 147 16.32 17.93 6.89
N PRO A 148 15.42 18.66 7.59
CA PRO A 148 14.01 18.82 7.18
C PRO A 148 13.79 19.43 5.80
N GLU A 149 14.71 20.28 5.35
CA GLU A 149 14.64 21.00 4.07
C GLU A 149 15.35 20.24 2.93
N GLN A 150 16.11 19.19 3.23
CA GLN A 150 16.88 18.46 2.24
C GLN A 150 15.98 17.48 1.46
N GLN A 151 15.78 17.78 0.19
CA GLN A 151 15.17 16.88 -0.77
C GLN A 151 16.01 15.60 -0.92
N ASN A 152 15.40 14.44 -0.66
CA ASN A 152 16.04 13.14 -0.81
C ASN A 152 16.04 12.73 -2.29
N TYR A 153 17.13 13.04 -2.99
CA TYR A 153 17.31 12.70 -4.41
C TYR A 153 17.66 11.22 -4.61
N GLY A 154 18.36 10.58 -3.66
CA GLY A 154 18.66 9.15 -3.74
C GLY A 154 17.40 8.27 -3.76
N ALA A 155 16.36 8.64 -3.01
CA ALA A 155 15.05 7.99 -3.04
C ALA A 155 14.44 8.04 -4.45
N LEU A 156 14.42 9.22 -5.10
CA LEU A 156 13.97 9.34 -6.48
C LEU A 156 14.83 8.50 -7.43
N GLY A 157 16.16 8.44 -7.24
CA GLY A 157 17.06 7.60 -8.04
C GLY A 157 16.76 6.10 -7.95
N LEU A 158 16.31 5.60 -6.79
CA LEU A 158 15.81 4.23 -6.65
C LEU A 158 14.46 4.05 -7.38
N ILE A 159 13.53 4.99 -7.21
CA ILE A 159 12.18 4.96 -7.79
C ILE A 159 12.23 5.03 -9.33
N PHE A 160 12.96 5.99 -9.92
CA PHE A 160 13.10 6.12 -11.38
C PHE A 160 13.67 4.85 -12.03
N SER A 161 14.64 4.20 -11.39
CA SER A 161 15.20 2.93 -11.88
C SER A 161 14.16 1.81 -11.94
N LEU A 162 13.12 1.85 -11.09
CA LEU A 162 12.05 0.86 -11.02
C LEU A 162 10.88 1.20 -11.97
N VAL A 163 10.61 2.48 -12.26
CA VAL A 163 9.67 2.90 -13.31
C VAL A 163 10.05 2.28 -14.67
N ASP A 164 11.35 2.06 -14.88
CA ASP A 164 11.86 1.42 -16.09
C ASP A 164 11.74 -0.11 -16.09
N SER A 165 12.11 -0.79 -14.99
CA SER A 165 12.15 -2.26 -14.92
C SER A 165 10.78 -2.90 -14.71
N VAL A 166 9.97 -2.37 -13.79
CA VAL A 166 8.67 -2.96 -13.37
C VAL A 166 7.73 -3.31 -14.52
N PRO A 167 7.55 -2.46 -15.57
CA PRO A 167 6.67 -2.80 -16.69
C PRO A 167 7.18 -3.94 -17.58
N ARG A 168 8.37 -4.48 -17.33
CA ARG A 168 9.03 -5.57 -18.06
C ARG A 168 9.10 -6.89 -17.27
N THR A 169 8.60 -6.95 -16.03
CA THR A 169 8.60 -8.18 -15.21
C THR A 169 7.23 -8.88 -15.23
N ASP A 170 7.22 -10.22 -15.18
CA ASP A 170 5.99 -11.04 -15.27
C ASP A 170 4.97 -10.76 -14.14
N LEU A 171 5.45 -10.29 -12.99
CA LEU A 171 4.63 -9.91 -11.84
C LEU A 171 4.19 -8.44 -11.88
N MET A 172 4.71 -7.64 -12.82
CA MET A 172 4.69 -6.18 -12.81
C MET A 172 5.06 -5.61 -11.44
N PHE A 173 6.17 -6.11 -10.91
CA PHE A 173 6.71 -5.87 -9.58
C PHE A 173 8.23 -5.88 -9.63
N ASP A 174 8.88 -4.99 -8.87
CA ASP A 174 10.33 -4.99 -8.65
C ASP A 174 10.69 -4.17 -7.39
N THR A 175 11.89 -4.42 -6.84
CA THR A 175 12.40 -3.76 -5.62
C THR A 175 13.85 -3.34 -5.78
N LYS A 176 14.26 -2.26 -5.12
CA LYS A 176 15.65 -1.77 -5.17
C LYS A 176 16.04 -1.13 -3.85
N ASP A 177 17.17 -1.56 -3.29
CA ASP A 177 17.84 -0.86 -2.20
C ASP A 177 19.22 -0.34 -2.65
N GLY A 178 19.70 0.67 -1.94
CA GLY A 178 20.98 1.32 -2.26
C GLY A 178 21.37 2.38 -1.24
N ILE A 179 22.60 2.89 -1.36
CA ILE A 179 23.03 4.05 -0.57
C ILE A 179 22.38 5.30 -1.14
N VAL A 180 21.74 6.05 -0.25
CA VAL A 180 21.03 7.31 -0.45
C VAL A 180 21.79 8.38 0.33
N ASP A 181 22.03 9.51 -0.33
CA ASP A 181 22.68 10.71 0.21
C ASP A 181 23.98 10.41 1.00
N ASN A 182 24.77 9.48 0.47
CA ASN A 182 26.09 9.00 0.94
C ASN A 182 26.16 8.38 2.35
N VAL A 183 25.08 8.35 3.13
CA VAL A 183 25.09 7.90 4.54
C VAL A 183 24.10 6.78 4.83
N GLN A 184 22.94 6.75 4.18
CA GLN A 184 21.82 5.92 4.61
C GLN A 184 21.41 4.91 3.53
N ARG A 185 20.92 3.72 3.93
CA ARG A 185 20.39 2.73 2.99
C ARG A 185 18.88 2.94 2.81
N GLY A 186 18.50 3.35 1.61
CA GLY A 186 17.10 3.48 1.20
C GLY A 186 16.59 2.19 0.56
N TYR A 187 15.29 1.93 0.67
CA TYR A 187 14.59 0.76 0.14
C TYR A 187 13.37 1.22 -0.65
N ALA A 188 13.23 0.78 -1.90
CA ALA A 188 12.14 1.15 -2.81
C ALA A 188 11.43 -0.08 -3.39
N LEU A 189 10.13 0.05 -3.63
CA LEU A 189 9.25 -0.99 -4.19
C LEU A 189 8.19 -0.33 -5.05
N LEU A 190 8.05 -0.79 -6.31
CA LEU A 190 7.03 -0.34 -7.26
C LEU A 190 6.23 -1.55 -7.76
N GLN A 191 4.92 -1.37 -7.98
CA GLN A 191 4.06 -2.42 -8.50
C GLN A 191 2.89 -1.87 -9.32
N CYS A 192 2.50 -2.59 -10.38
CA CYS A 192 1.26 -2.35 -11.15
C CYS A 192 0.27 -3.49 -10.97
N THR A 193 -1.01 -3.23 -11.22
CA THR A 193 -2.01 -4.28 -11.42
C THR A 193 -1.80 -4.97 -12.76
N ARG A 194 -2.04 -6.28 -12.81
CA ARG A 194 -1.80 -7.11 -14.02
C ARG A 194 -3.00 -7.14 -14.98
N ASP A 195 -3.96 -6.22 -14.82
CA ASP A 195 -5.04 -5.95 -15.79
C ASP A 195 -4.68 -4.86 -16.82
N ILE A 196 -3.53 -4.18 -16.69
CA ILE A 196 -3.05 -3.14 -17.62
C ILE A 196 -1.79 -3.58 -18.38
N ASN A 197 -1.49 -2.91 -19.49
CA ASN A 197 -0.29 -3.18 -20.30
C ASN A 197 0.96 -2.43 -19.79
N SER A 198 2.14 -2.80 -20.27
CA SER A 198 3.43 -2.20 -19.87
C SER A 198 3.55 -0.69 -20.11
N SER A 199 2.89 -0.14 -21.14
CA SER A 199 2.88 1.32 -21.37
C SER A 199 2.05 2.04 -20.31
N SER A 200 0.87 1.50 -19.98
CA SER A 200 0.03 2.04 -18.91
C SER A 200 0.63 1.84 -17.51
N CYS A 201 1.33 0.74 -17.28
CA CYS A 201 2.08 0.53 -16.03
C CYS A 201 3.18 1.60 -15.89
N ARG A 202 3.95 1.85 -16.96
CA ARG A 202 4.96 2.94 -17.00
C ARG A 202 4.34 4.32 -16.75
N SER A 203 3.23 4.64 -17.42
CA SER A 203 2.50 5.91 -17.28
C SER A 203 1.98 6.12 -15.84
N CYS A 204 1.37 5.09 -15.25
CA CYS A 204 0.88 5.12 -13.88
C CYS A 204 2.03 5.37 -12.89
N LEU A 205 3.13 4.61 -13.00
CA LEU A 205 4.30 4.75 -12.12
C LEU A 205 5.01 6.10 -12.30
N ALA A 206 5.11 6.62 -13.52
CA ALA A 206 5.64 7.96 -13.79
C ALA A 206 4.76 9.05 -13.17
N THR A 207 3.43 8.91 -13.26
CA THR A 207 2.46 9.83 -12.64
C THR A 207 2.64 9.87 -11.11
N LEU A 208 2.69 8.71 -10.45
CA LEU A 208 2.92 8.68 -8.99
C LEU A 208 4.33 9.18 -8.61
N THR A 209 5.33 8.99 -9.48
CA THR A 209 6.69 9.53 -9.27
C THR A 209 6.68 11.06 -9.31
N ASN A 210 5.94 11.70 -10.22
CA ASN A 210 5.77 13.15 -10.24
C ASN A 210 5.08 13.67 -8.96
N GLU A 211 3.97 13.04 -8.56
CA GLU A 211 3.26 13.36 -7.31
C GLU A 211 4.19 13.31 -6.08
N SER A 212 5.11 12.34 -6.03
CA SER A 212 6.05 12.19 -4.90
C SER A 212 7.03 13.35 -4.73
N GLN A 213 7.38 14.04 -5.83
CA GLN A 213 8.25 15.22 -5.80
C GLN A 213 7.52 16.40 -5.14
N ASN A 214 6.24 16.56 -5.45
CA ASN A 214 5.39 17.64 -4.93
C ASN A 214 5.01 17.46 -3.45
N CYS A 215 4.84 16.23 -2.97
CA CYS A 215 4.37 15.97 -1.60
C CYS A 215 5.43 15.50 -0.59
N CYS A 216 6.40 14.71 -1.06
CA CYS A 216 6.93 13.63 -0.23
C CYS A 216 8.46 13.50 -0.21
N GLN A 217 9.18 14.12 -1.15
CA GLN A 217 10.63 13.98 -1.30
C GLN A 217 11.45 14.41 -0.06
N ILE A 218 10.91 15.29 0.80
CA ILE A 218 11.55 15.69 2.07
C ILE A 218 11.33 14.70 3.23
N ARG A 219 10.49 13.66 3.04
CA ARG A 219 10.07 12.72 4.08
C ARG A 219 10.97 11.47 4.11
N ARG A 220 11.22 10.97 5.31
CA ARG A 220 12.04 9.78 5.62
C ARG A 220 11.53 8.44 5.06
N GLY A 221 10.26 8.42 4.70
CA GLY A 221 9.57 7.27 4.15
C GLY A 221 8.23 7.75 3.64
N TRP A 222 7.81 7.25 2.49
CA TRP A 222 6.59 7.68 1.82
C TRP A 222 6.10 6.61 0.85
N ARG A 223 4.78 6.62 0.61
CA ARG A 223 4.11 5.74 -0.34
C ARG A 223 2.95 6.49 -0.97
N ILE A 224 2.62 6.08 -2.20
CA ILE A 224 1.43 6.54 -2.90
C ILE A 224 0.72 5.30 -3.42
N LEU A 225 -0.54 5.18 -3.02
CA LEU A 225 -1.42 4.07 -3.34
C LEU A 225 -2.44 4.54 -4.37
N SER A 226 -2.60 3.84 -5.48
CA SER A 226 -3.64 4.12 -6.49
C SER A 226 -4.28 2.81 -7.00
N PRO A 227 -5.36 2.87 -7.80
CA PRO A 227 -6.06 1.67 -8.27
C PRO A 227 -5.32 0.81 -9.31
N SER A 228 -4.38 1.39 -10.06
CA SER A 228 -3.61 0.67 -11.10
C SER A 228 -2.13 0.45 -10.76
N CYS A 229 -1.56 1.22 -9.82
CA CYS A 229 -0.18 1.04 -9.37
C CYS A 229 0.06 1.64 -7.99
N SER A 230 1.18 1.26 -7.38
CA SER A 230 1.68 1.85 -6.15
C SER A 230 3.20 1.99 -6.17
N LEU A 231 3.70 2.93 -5.36
CA LEU A 231 5.11 3.05 -5.03
C LEU A 231 5.31 3.23 -3.52
N ARG A 232 6.46 2.80 -3.02
CA ARG A 232 6.88 2.98 -1.62
C ARG A 232 8.39 3.12 -1.51
N TYR A 233 8.82 4.10 -0.73
CA TYR A 233 10.18 4.32 -0.28
C TYR A 233 10.23 4.32 1.25
N GLU A 234 11.20 3.66 1.86
CA GLU A 234 11.44 3.68 3.31
C GLU A 234 12.95 3.60 3.61
N GLU A 235 13.37 4.15 4.76
CA GLU A 235 14.72 4.02 5.33
C GLU A 235 15.01 2.67 6.04
N TYR A 236 14.17 1.65 5.83
CA TYR A 236 14.29 0.32 6.42
C TYR A 236 13.70 -0.74 5.48
N GLY A 237 14.21 -1.98 5.52
CA GLY A 237 13.68 -3.07 4.71
C GLY A 237 12.26 -3.49 5.13
N PHE A 238 11.33 -3.54 4.16
CA PHE A 238 9.91 -3.89 4.37
C PHE A 238 9.40 -5.03 3.46
N TYR A 239 10.21 -5.48 2.50
CA TYR A 239 9.93 -6.59 1.60
C TYR A 239 10.79 -7.83 1.92
N GLU A 240 10.33 -9.00 1.48
CA GLU A 240 11.09 -10.25 1.56
C GLU A 240 12.24 -10.20 0.54
N GLN A 241 13.50 -10.21 1.00
CA GLN A 241 14.66 -10.28 0.11
C GLN A 241 14.88 -11.72 -0.36
N PRO A 242 15.24 -11.96 -1.64
CA PRO A 242 15.67 -13.27 -2.10
C PRO A 242 16.82 -13.82 -1.26
N SER A 243 16.68 -15.07 -0.81
CA SER A 243 17.71 -15.76 -0.04
C SER A 243 19.03 -15.79 -0.81
N ALA A 244 20.06 -15.12 -0.28
CA ALA A 244 21.42 -15.27 -0.81
C ALA A 244 21.83 -16.75 -0.74
N PRO A 245 22.46 -17.30 -1.79
CA PRO A 245 22.87 -18.71 -1.79
C PRO A 245 23.83 -18.98 -0.64
N ALA A 246 23.50 -19.98 0.19
CA ALA A 246 24.31 -20.30 1.35
C ALA A 246 25.73 -20.71 0.94
N PRO A 247 26.78 -20.26 1.65
CA PRO A 247 28.15 -20.65 1.34
C PRO A 247 28.30 -22.18 1.53
N GLN A 248 28.75 -22.86 0.48
CA GLN A 248 28.96 -24.31 0.51
C GLN A 248 30.13 -24.66 1.45
N SER A 249 29.81 -25.23 2.61
CA SER A 249 30.81 -25.85 3.48
C SER A 249 31.31 -27.14 2.84
N THR A 250 32.58 -27.17 2.44
CA THR A 250 33.26 -28.38 1.96
C THR A 250 33.34 -29.43 3.07
N PRO A 251 32.99 -30.71 2.80
CA PRO A 251 33.13 -31.77 3.79
C PRO A 251 34.58 -32.24 3.90
N ASP A 252 35.19 -32.11 5.08
CA ASP A 252 36.45 -32.77 5.42
C ASP A 252 36.21 -34.06 6.24
N GLY A 253 37.10 -35.04 6.12
CA GLY A 253 36.88 -36.42 6.53
C GLY A 253 37.41 -36.78 7.91
N GLY A 254 36.53 -37.10 8.87
CA GLY A 254 36.87 -37.60 10.20
C GLY A 254 36.36 -39.04 10.44
N GLY A 255 37.23 -39.94 10.89
CA GLY A 255 36.94 -41.38 10.99
C GLY A 255 35.87 -41.79 12.01
N LYS A 256 35.16 -42.88 11.72
CA LYS A 256 34.19 -43.54 12.62
C LYS A 256 34.86 -44.04 13.91
N ASN A 257 34.17 -43.91 15.05
CA ASN A 257 34.31 -44.81 16.19
C ASN A 257 32.96 -44.93 16.93
N THR A 258 32.39 -46.13 16.98
CA THR A 258 31.00 -46.38 17.44
C THR A 258 30.93 -46.82 18.90
N LYS A 259 30.28 -46.02 19.75
CA LYS A 259 29.70 -46.47 21.05
C LYS A 259 28.39 -45.74 21.37
N THR A 260 27.28 -46.47 21.30
CA THR A 260 25.94 -46.15 21.86
C THR A 260 25.79 -46.97 23.16
N ILE A 261 25.04 -46.67 24.22
CA ILE A 261 24.01 -45.67 24.63
C ILE A 261 24.20 -45.44 26.18
N VAL A 262 23.57 -44.58 27.00
CA VAL A 262 22.47 -43.58 26.91
C VAL A 262 22.79 -42.40 27.88
N ILE A 263 22.54 -41.14 27.50
CA ILE A 263 22.15 -40.05 28.45
C ILE A 263 21.11 -39.14 27.77
N ALA A 264 19.83 -39.52 27.81
CA ALA A 264 18.75 -38.87 27.08
C ALA A 264 17.85 -37.99 27.97
N THR A 265 18.45 -37.04 28.70
CA THR A 265 17.70 -36.09 29.58
C THR A 265 18.23 -34.65 29.57
N VAL A 266 19.54 -34.43 29.40
CA VAL A 266 20.14 -33.08 29.47
C VAL A 266 20.10 -32.36 28.11
N SER A 267 20.24 -33.09 27.01
CA SER A 267 20.26 -32.55 25.64
C SER A 267 18.94 -31.85 25.24
N SER A 268 17.81 -32.38 25.71
CA SER A 268 16.48 -31.79 25.45
C SER A 268 16.32 -30.41 26.10
N VAL A 269 16.89 -30.19 27.29
CA VAL A 269 16.82 -28.87 27.96
C VAL A 269 17.60 -27.82 27.18
N ALA A 270 18.80 -28.15 26.69
CA ALA A 270 19.58 -27.25 25.84
C ALA A 270 18.86 -26.90 24.53
N ALA A 271 18.27 -27.90 23.86
CA ALA A 271 17.48 -27.68 22.65
C ALA A 271 16.22 -26.83 22.90
N VAL A 272 15.51 -27.06 24.01
CA VAL A 272 14.34 -26.26 24.40
C VAL A 272 14.74 -24.83 24.76
N VAL A 273 15.83 -24.61 25.49
CA VAL A 273 16.34 -23.25 25.79
C VAL A 273 16.76 -22.53 24.51
N ALA A 274 17.45 -23.19 23.58
CA ALA A 274 17.78 -22.62 22.28
C ALA A 274 16.53 -22.27 21.46
N ALA A 275 15.51 -23.14 21.44
CA ALA A 275 14.25 -22.89 20.77
C ALA A 275 13.45 -21.75 21.42
N LEU A 276 13.44 -21.66 22.76
CA LEU A 276 12.78 -20.57 23.50
C LEU A 276 13.50 -19.23 23.32
N LEU A 277 14.84 -19.21 23.26
CA LEU A 277 15.62 -18.01 22.97
C LEU A 277 15.47 -17.58 21.50
N GLY A 278 15.45 -18.52 20.56
CA GLY A 278 15.17 -18.27 19.14
C GLY A 278 13.75 -17.73 18.93
N LEU A 279 12.75 -18.34 19.58
CA LEU A 279 11.37 -17.84 19.59
C LEU A 279 11.28 -16.46 20.25
N TRP A 280 11.91 -16.25 21.41
CA TRP A 280 11.93 -14.94 22.07
C TRP A 280 12.58 -13.86 21.18
N TYR A 281 13.66 -14.18 20.48
CA TYR A 281 14.31 -13.30 19.51
C TYR A 281 13.42 -13.03 18.28
N TYR A 282 12.73 -14.04 17.76
CA TYR A 282 11.76 -13.90 16.68
C TYR A 282 10.57 -13.03 17.09
N LEU A 283 9.95 -13.31 18.25
CA LEU A 283 8.87 -12.50 18.80
C LEU A 283 9.32 -11.08 19.17
N PHE A 284 10.58 -10.90 19.59
CA PHE A 284 11.18 -9.58 19.77
C PHE A 284 11.36 -8.86 18.43
N ARG A 285 11.76 -9.54 17.35
CA ARG A 285 11.78 -8.96 15.99
C ARG A 285 10.38 -8.61 15.49
N CYS A 286 9.39 -9.48 15.65
CA CYS A 286 7.99 -9.19 15.26
C CYS A 286 7.41 -8.02 16.07
N ARG A 287 7.60 -8.00 17.40
CA ARG A 287 7.23 -6.87 18.27
C ARG A 287 8.01 -5.60 17.94
N ARG A 288 9.25 -5.69 17.47
CA ARG A 288 10.05 -4.53 17.01
C ARG A 288 9.63 -4.04 15.62
N LYS A 289 9.10 -4.90 14.74
CA LYS A 289 8.43 -4.50 13.48
C LYS A 289 7.13 -3.74 13.82
N SER A 290 6.29 -4.31 14.69
CA SER A 290 5.06 -3.67 15.20
C SER A 290 5.34 -2.32 15.86
N ARG A 291 6.17 -2.30 16.92
CA ARG A 291 6.45 -1.10 17.72
C ARG A 291 7.22 0.01 17.00
N ARG A 292 7.80 -0.25 15.82
CA ARG A 292 8.41 0.81 14.99
C ARG A 292 7.39 1.51 14.08
N GLY A 293 6.20 0.94 13.92
CA GLY A 293 5.01 1.62 13.39
C GLY A 293 4.05 2.14 14.48
N GLU A 294 4.16 1.64 15.72
CA GLU A 294 3.32 2.01 16.88
C GLU A 294 3.76 3.32 17.58
N GLY A 295 4.34 4.25 16.82
CA GLY A 295 4.77 5.57 17.30
C GLY A 295 3.68 6.61 17.12
N ILE A 296 2.66 6.57 17.98
CA ILE A 296 1.52 7.52 18.05
C ILE A 296 0.99 7.90 16.65
N THR A 297 0.35 6.94 15.98
CA THR A 297 -0.76 7.31 15.09
C THR A 297 -1.88 7.77 15.99
N GLU A 298 -2.00 9.08 16.19
CA GLU A 298 -3.03 9.63 17.07
C GLU A 298 -4.41 9.33 16.48
N GLU A 299 -5.25 8.64 17.25
CA GLU A 299 -6.60 8.30 16.83
C GLU A 299 -7.53 9.50 16.97
N ILE A 300 -7.29 10.54 16.15
CA ILE A 300 -8.30 11.56 15.85
C ILE A 300 -9.36 10.89 14.96
N LEU A 301 -10.18 10.05 15.60
CA LEU A 301 -11.49 9.70 15.09
C LEU A 301 -12.27 11.01 14.93
N LEU A 302 -12.55 11.38 13.68
CA LEU A 302 -13.51 12.42 13.30
C LEU A 302 -14.95 11.98 13.61
N ARG A 303 -15.21 11.55 14.85
CA ARG A 303 -16.54 11.15 15.36
C ARG A 303 -17.40 12.31 15.84
N ASN A 304 -16.84 13.51 15.97
CA ASN A 304 -17.50 14.70 16.53
C ASN A 304 -17.60 15.90 15.57
N PHE A 305 -17.54 15.69 14.24
CA PHE A 305 -17.96 16.73 13.28
C PHE A 305 -19.45 16.64 12.93
N LYS A 306 -20.29 16.57 13.97
CA LYS A 306 -21.73 16.80 13.85
C LYS A 306 -22.05 18.23 14.29
N GLY A 307 -21.91 19.18 13.37
CA GLY A 307 -22.28 20.58 13.56
C GLY A 307 -21.12 21.58 13.60
N SER A 308 -20.51 21.85 12.44
CA SER A 308 -19.93 23.16 12.14
C SER A 308 -19.93 23.39 10.63
N ASN A 309 -20.23 24.61 10.18
CA ASN A 309 -20.35 24.94 8.76
C ASN A 309 -18.98 25.28 8.15
N ARG A 310 -18.23 24.27 7.66
CA ARG A 310 -17.12 24.45 6.71
C ARG A 310 -16.88 23.15 5.90
N PRO A 311 -16.82 23.21 4.55
CA PRO A 311 -16.52 22.04 3.74
C PRO A 311 -15.00 21.90 3.53
N GLU A 312 -14.39 20.89 4.17
CA GLU A 312 -13.01 20.48 3.87
C GLU A 312 -12.99 19.11 3.17
N LEU A 313 -13.00 19.16 1.84
CA LEU A 313 -12.64 18.05 0.97
C LEU A 313 -11.75 18.61 -0.13
N MET A 314 -10.43 18.39 -0.04
CA MET A 314 -9.47 18.88 -1.04
C MET A 314 -9.51 18.02 -2.32
N GLU A 315 -10.58 18.19 -3.10
CA GLU A 315 -10.53 18.02 -4.54
C GLU A 315 -9.81 19.24 -5.17
N GLY A 316 -9.08 19.04 -6.27
CA GLY A 316 -8.01 19.93 -6.73
C GLY A 316 -8.38 21.41 -6.83
N GLY A 317 -7.82 22.23 -5.93
CA GLY A 317 -7.87 23.69 -5.96
C GLY A 317 -6.61 24.29 -6.58
N ILE A 318 -6.79 25.27 -7.48
CA ILE A 318 -5.69 26.05 -8.05
C ILE A 318 -5.48 27.29 -7.17
N LEU A 319 -4.21 27.61 -6.90
CA LEU A 319 -3.81 28.81 -6.16
C LEU A 319 -3.99 30.07 -7.01
N VAL A 320 -4.68 31.06 -6.46
CA VAL A 320 -4.78 32.40 -7.02
C VAL A 320 -4.08 33.38 -6.07
N THR A 321 -2.90 33.85 -6.46
CA THR A 321 -2.26 35.00 -5.82
C THR A 321 -2.87 36.27 -6.41
N GLU A 322 -3.76 36.94 -5.68
CA GLU A 322 -4.13 38.32 -6.03
C GLU A 322 -2.94 39.24 -5.70
N GLY A 323 -2.62 40.14 -6.61
CA GLY A 323 -1.41 40.95 -6.56
C GLY A 323 -1.55 42.22 -5.73
N GLU A 324 -1.91 42.12 -4.45
CA GLU A 324 -1.73 43.20 -3.45
C GLU A 324 -1.78 42.65 -2.01
N ASP A 325 -1.13 43.35 -1.08
CA ASP A 325 -0.63 42.83 0.20
C ASP A 325 -1.73 42.43 1.23
N SER A 326 -2.16 41.16 1.18
CA SER A 326 -2.83 40.49 2.31
C SER A 326 -2.70 38.96 2.23
N GLY A 327 -2.49 38.30 3.38
CA GLY A 327 -2.11 36.89 3.46
C GLY A 327 -3.23 35.84 3.28
N GLU A 328 -4.36 36.17 2.65
CA GLU A 328 -5.50 35.24 2.50
C GLU A 328 -5.45 34.41 1.20
N MET A 329 -4.80 33.25 1.30
CA MET A 329 -4.67 32.25 0.23
C MET A 329 -6.04 31.75 -0.28
N HIS A 330 -6.54 32.36 -1.36
CA HIS A 330 -7.81 31.97 -1.99
C HIS A 330 -7.65 30.78 -2.94
N TYR A 331 -8.44 29.74 -2.69
CA TYR A 331 -8.51 28.53 -3.50
C TYR A 331 -9.71 28.58 -4.46
N ILE A 332 -9.48 28.32 -5.75
CA ILE A 332 -10.57 28.09 -6.72
C ILE A 332 -10.52 26.64 -7.20
N GLY A 333 -11.61 25.90 -6.97
CA GLY A 333 -11.74 24.50 -7.38
C GLY A 333 -11.73 24.33 -8.91
N LEU A 334 -11.13 23.25 -9.40
CA LEU A 334 -10.99 22.99 -10.84
C LEU A 334 -12.33 23.00 -11.58
N THR A 335 -13.42 22.50 -10.99
CA THR A 335 -14.77 22.53 -11.57
C THR A 335 -15.25 23.96 -11.86
N THR A 336 -14.97 24.91 -10.98
CA THR A 336 -15.25 26.34 -11.18
C THR A 336 -14.43 26.92 -12.32
N ILE A 337 -13.16 26.51 -12.46
CA ILE A 337 -12.28 26.95 -13.57
C ILE A 337 -12.74 26.37 -14.92
N LEU A 338 -13.13 25.09 -14.95
CA LEU A 338 -13.68 24.45 -16.16
C LEU A 338 -15.00 25.12 -16.58
N ALA A 339 -15.90 25.41 -15.65
CA ALA A 339 -17.12 26.16 -15.94
C ALA A 339 -16.80 27.59 -16.44
N ALA A 340 -15.92 28.31 -15.74
CA ALA A 340 -15.57 29.69 -16.06
C ALA A 340 -14.92 29.87 -17.44
N THR A 341 -14.14 28.89 -17.91
CA THR A 341 -13.41 28.93 -19.19
C THR A 341 -14.16 28.25 -20.35
N ASN A 342 -15.37 27.74 -20.12
CA ASN A 342 -16.09 26.83 -21.03
C ASN A 342 -15.21 25.63 -21.45
N ASN A 343 -14.74 24.86 -20.46
CA ASN A 343 -13.85 23.70 -20.62
C ASN A 343 -12.60 24.01 -21.47
N PHE A 344 -11.96 25.16 -21.22
CA PHE A 344 -10.83 25.68 -22.01
C PHE A 344 -11.11 25.78 -23.52
N SER A 345 -12.31 26.23 -23.92
CA SER A 345 -12.65 26.46 -25.34
C SER A 345 -11.65 27.40 -26.02
N ASN A 346 -11.25 27.06 -27.25
CA ASN A 346 -10.39 27.91 -28.08
C ASN A 346 -11.01 29.29 -28.38
N GLU A 347 -12.33 29.42 -28.31
CA GLU A 347 -13.04 30.71 -28.45
C GLU A 347 -12.66 31.70 -27.32
N ASN A 348 -12.28 31.19 -26.16
CA ASN A 348 -11.83 31.95 -25.01
C ASN A 348 -10.31 32.15 -24.97
N LYS A 349 -9.54 31.61 -25.94
CA LYS A 349 -8.07 31.64 -25.90
C LYS A 349 -7.54 33.06 -26.16
N LEU A 350 -6.90 33.65 -25.15
CA LEU A 350 -6.29 34.98 -25.19
C LEU A 350 -4.89 34.97 -25.83
N GLY A 351 -4.19 33.83 -25.79
CA GLY A 351 -2.86 33.67 -26.36
C GLY A 351 -2.18 32.38 -25.94
N GLU A 352 -0.92 32.21 -26.36
CA GLU A 352 -0.08 31.06 -26.03
C GLU A 352 1.40 31.46 -26.09
N GLY A 353 2.23 30.81 -25.28
CA GLY A 353 3.68 30.95 -25.30
C GLY A 353 4.34 29.69 -24.72
N GLY A 354 5.65 29.72 -24.49
CA GLY A 354 6.45 28.56 -24.05
C GLY A 354 6.11 27.96 -22.67
N PHE A 355 5.00 28.38 -22.05
CA PHE A 355 4.47 27.87 -20.79
C PHE A 355 2.96 27.55 -20.90
N GLY A 356 2.49 27.22 -22.10
CA GLY A 356 1.11 26.83 -22.38
C GLY A 356 0.14 27.99 -22.72
N PRO A 357 -1.10 27.65 -23.12
CA PRO A 357 -2.12 28.60 -23.52
C PRO A 357 -2.80 29.32 -22.34
N VAL A 358 -3.27 30.55 -22.59
CA VAL A 358 -4.02 31.38 -21.63
C VAL A 358 -5.44 31.60 -22.16
N TYR A 359 -6.42 31.40 -21.29
CA TYR A 359 -7.85 31.52 -21.61
C TYR A 359 -8.52 32.59 -20.76
N LYS A 360 -9.48 33.29 -21.34
CA LYS A 360 -10.43 34.11 -20.60
C LYS A 360 -11.41 33.19 -19.87
N GLY A 361 -11.66 33.49 -18.60
CA GLY A 361 -12.72 32.87 -17.82
C GLY A 361 -13.59 33.92 -17.13
N LYS A 362 -14.81 33.53 -16.74
CA LYS A 362 -15.69 34.34 -15.90
C LYS A 362 -16.19 33.53 -14.71
N LEU A 363 -15.81 33.96 -13.51
CA LEU A 363 -16.16 33.29 -12.25
C LEU A 363 -17.65 33.48 -11.91
N PRO A 364 -18.24 32.63 -11.02
CA PRO A 364 -19.64 32.73 -10.63
C PRO A 364 -20.06 34.07 -10.00
N ASN A 365 -19.11 34.80 -9.40
CA ASN A 365 -19.32 36.16 -8.89
C ASN A 365 -19.25 37.26 -9.99
N GLY A 366 -19.10 36.87 -11.26
CA GLY A 366 -19.00 37.78 -12.40
C GLY A 366 -17.59 38.32 -12.69
N LYS A 367 -16.59 38.08 -11.83
CA LYS A 367 -15.19 38.53 -12.02
C LYS A 367 -14.60 37.82 -13.25
N GLU A 368 -14.09 38.61 -14.20
CA GLU A 368 -13.32 38.06 -15.32
C GLU A 368 -11.89 37.75 -14.87
N VAL A 369 -11.33 36.64 -15.37
CA VAL A 369 -10.01 36.14 -15.01
C VAL A 369 -9.26 35.64 -16.24
N ALA A 370 -7.93 35.68 -16.21
CA ALA A 370 -7.08 35.01 -17.18
C ALA A 370 -6.54 33.71 -16.56
N VAL A 371 -6.95 32.57 -17.09
CA VAL A 371 -6.54 31.24 -16.61
C VAL A 371 -5.47 30.69 -17.53
N LYS A 372 -4.27 30.44 -16.99
CA LYS A 372 -3.18 29.79 -17.70
C LYS A 372 -3.25 28.28 -17.53
N SER A 373 -3.28 27.56 -18.64
CA SER A 373 -3.17 26.10 -18.65
C SER A 373 -1.70 25.71 -18.77
N PHE A 374 -1.23 24.85 -17.88
CA PHE A 374 0.08 24.21 -17.96
C PHE A 374 -0.12 22.77 -18.45
N HIS A 375 0.82 22.28 -19.26
CA HIS A 375 0.86 20.91 -19.79
C HIS A 375 1.76 20.01 -18.94
#